data_AF-A0A560H6P1-F1
#
_entry.id   AF-A0A560H6P1-F1
#
_cell.length_a   1.000
_cell.length_b   1.000
_cell.length_c   1.000
_cell.angle_alpha   90.00
_cell.angle_beta   90.00
_cell.angle_gamma   90.00
#
_symmetry.space_group_name_H-M   'P 1'
#
loop_
_entity.id
_entity.type
_entity.pdbx_description
1 polymer ?
#
loop_
_entity_poly.entity_id
_entity_poly.type
_entity_poly.pdbx_seq_one_letter_code
_entity_poly.pdbx_strand_id
1 'polypeptide(L)' 'MTDTRRTTAIAIKHCLDNLALDARRNNMGELVHLLGLASLAAEDAAKAADSRVVGLQSLLDRTPQGRC' A
#
# COMPACT_ATOMS: atom_id res chain seq x y z
N MET A 1 -7.63 0.07 14.93
CA MET A 1 -8.35 -0.19 13.65
C MET A 1 -7.45 -0.01 12.42
N THR A 2 -6.57 1.00 12.36
CA THR A 2 -5.64 1.25 11.24
C THR A 2 -4.58 0.15 11.06
N ASP A 3 -4.05 -0.39 12.15
CA ASP A 3 -3.05 -1.47 12.13
C ASP A 3 -3.56 -2.75 11.44
N THR A 4 -4.83 -3.10 11.68
CA THR A 4 -5.50 -4.21 11.00
C THR A 4 -5.61 -3.96 9.50
N ARG A 5 -6.00 -2.75 9.07
CA ARG A 5 -6.12 -2.40 7.65
C ARG A 5 -4.76 -2.46 6.94
N ARG A 6 -3.71 -1.95 7.58
CA ARG A 6 -2.33 -2.05 7.05
C ARG A 6 -1.91 -3.51 6.89
N THR A 7 -2.12 -4.32 7.94
CA THR A 7 -1.76 -5.74 7.92
C THR A 7 -2.51 -6.50 6.83
N THR A 8 -3.81 -6.24 6.68
CA THR A 8 -4.63 -6.82 5.59
C THR A 8 -4.11 -6.41 4.22
N ALA A 9 -3.78 -5.14 4.00
CA ALA A 9 -3.26 -4.66 2.72
C ALA A 9 -1.91 -5.31 2.37
N ILE A 10 -1.01 -5.48 3.35
CA ILE A 10 0.26 -6.20 3.18
C ILE A 10 0.03 -7.67 2.84
N ALA A 11 -0.92 -8.33 3.52
CA ALA A 11 -1.26 -9.73 3.23
C ALA A 11 -1.79 -9.89 1.80
N ILE A 12 -2.68 -8.99 1.36
CA ILE A 12 -3.20 -8.96 -0.02
C ILE A 12 -2.05 -8.79 -1.01
N LYS A 13 -1.12 -7.85 -0.76
CA LYS A 13 0.06 -7.65 -1.61
C LYS A 13 0.87 -8.94 -1.77
N HIS A 14 1.18 -9.64 -0.68
CA HIS A 14 1.91 -10.90 -0.73
C HIS A 14 1.17 -12.00 -1.52
N CYS A 15 -0.15 -12.10 -1.37
CA CYS A 15 -0.96 -13.01 -2.17
C CYS A 15 -0.87 -12.69 -3.67
N LEU A 16 -0.96 -11.40 -4.04
CA LEU A 16 -0.88 -10.94 -5.43
C LEU A 16 0.51 -11.17 -6.03
N ASP A 17 1.58 -10.93 -5.27
CA ASP A 17 2.95 -11.18 -5.71
C ASP A 17 3.18 -12.68 -6.00
N ASN A 18 2.69 -13.57 -5.12
CA ASN A 18 2.75 -15.02 -5.35
C ASN A 18 1.93 -15.44 -6.57
N LEU A 19 0.72 -14.91 -6.72
CA LEU A 19 -0.12 -15.20 -7.88
C LEU A 19 0.52 -14.71 -9.19
N ALA A 20 1.23 -13.59 -9.16
CA ALA A 20 1.97 -13.08 -10.31
C ALA A 20 3.15 -13.98 -10.70
N LEU A 21 3.80 -14.62 -9.71
CA LEU A 21 4.82 -15.65 -9.98
C LEU A 21 4.22 -16.87 -10.68
N ASP A 22 3.05 -17.33 -10.21
CA ASP A 22 2.36 -18.47 -10.82
C ASP A 22 1.84 -18.13 -12.23
N ALA A 23 1.26 -16.94 -12.43
CA ALA A 23 0.83 -16.46 -13.75
C ALA A 23 2.01 -16.38 -14.73
N ARG A 24 3.19 -15.94 -14.25
CA ARG A 24 4.42 -15.89 -15.06
C ARG A 24 4.89 -17.28 -15.49
N ARG A 25 4.83 -18.28 -14.59
CA ARG A 25 5.17 -19.67 -14.90
C ARG A 25 4.23 -20.30 -15.94
N ASN A 26 3.01 -19.80 -16.04
CA ASN A 26 1.99 -20.26 -16.99
C ASN A 26 1.88 -19.37 -18.24
N ASN A 27 2.85 -18.48 -18.50
CA ASN A 27 2.87 -17.56 -19.65
C ASN A 27 1.62 -16.66 -19.77
N MET A 28 0.96 -16.34 -18.66
CA MET A 28 -0.22 -15.46 -18.63
C MET A 28 0.21 -13.98 -18.53
N GLY A 29 0.87 -13.46 -19.57
CA GLY A 29 1.54 -12.15 -19.55
C GLY A 29 0.64 -10.97 -19.14
N GLU A 30 -0.57 -10.90 -19.68
CA GLU A 30 -1.55 -9.85 -19.33
C GLU A 30 -1.97 -9.94 -17.86
N LEU A 31 -2.19 -11.17 -17.35
CA LEU A 31 -2.53 -11.39 -15.95
C LEU A 31 -1.39 -10.97 -15.02
N VAL A 32 -0.13 -11.25 -15.37
CA VAL A 32 1.04 -10.79 -14.60
C VAL A 32 1.05 -9.27 -14.49
N HIS A 33 0.73 -8.55 -15.57
CA HIS A 33 0.67 -7.10 -15.56
C HIS A 33 -0.44 -6.58 -14.63
N LEU A 34 -1.65 -7.13 -14.76
CA LEU A 34 -2.79 -6.77 -13.90
C LEU A 34 -2.53 -7.04 -12.42
N LEU A 35 -1.91 -8.18 -12.10
CA LEU A 35 -1.55 -8.54 -10.73
C LEU A 35 -0.47 -7.60 -10.16
N GLY A 36 0.47 -7.14 -11.01
CA GLY A 36 1.43 -6.12 -10.63
C GLY A 36 0.78 -4.78 -10.25
N LEU A 37 -0.21 -4.32 -11.03
CA LEU A 37 -0.98 -3.12 -10.72
C LEU A 37 -1.78 -3.27 -9.42
N ALA A 38 -2.40 -4.43 -9.20
CA ALA A 38 -3.12 -4.73 -7.98
C ALA A 38 -2.18 -4.76 -6.75
N SER A 39 -0.97 -5.31 -6.90
CA SER A 39 0.04 -5.35 -5.82
C SER A 39 0.49 -3.93 -5.42
N LEU A 40 0.69 -3.04 -6.40
CA LEU A 40 0.98 -1.62 -6.15
C LEU A 40 -0.18 -0.92 -5.43
N ALA A 41 -1.42 -1.15 -5.84
CA ALA A 41 -2.59 -0.58 -5.17
C ALA A 41 -2.72 -1.07 -3.72
N ALA A 42 -2.40 -2.33 -3.44
CA ALA A 42 -2.37 -2.88 -2.08
C ALA A 42 -1.25 -2.24 -1.24
N GLU A 43 -0.09 -1.99 -1.83
CA GLU A 43 0.99 -1.26 -1.17
C GLU A 43 0.60 0.18 -0.79
N ASP A 44 -0.07 0.89 -1.70
CA ASP A 44 -0.56 2.25 -1.45
C ASP A 44 -1.64 2.27 -0.36
N ALA A 45 -2.54 1.27 -0.35
CA ALA A 45 -3.50 1.09 0.72
C ALA A 45 -2.83 0.83 2.09
N ALA A 46 -1.73 0.06 2.11
CA ALA A 46 -0.96 -0.17 3.33
C ALA A 46 -0.28 1.11 3.84
N LYS A 47 0.25 1.94 2.94
CA LYS A 47 0.83 3.26 3.26
C LYS A 47 -0.23 4.21 3.80
N ALA A 48 -1.39 4.28 3.15
CA ALA A 48 -2.50 5.13 3.58
C ALA A 48 -3.08 4.71 4.94
N ALA A 49 -2.99 3.43 5.29
CA ALA A 49 -3.41 2.90 6.58
C ALA A 49 -2.38 3.12 7.71
N ASP A 50 -1.16 3.59 7.40
CA ASP A 50 -0.14 3.86 8.42
C ASP A 50 -0.50 5.12 9.23
N SER A 51 -1.00 4.92 10.45
CA SER A 51 -1.37 6.01 11.37
C SER A 51 -0.19 6.90 11.77
N ARG A 52 1.06 6.44 11.63
CA ARG A 52 2.25 7.28 11.88
C ARG A 52 2.37 8.40 10.84
N VAL A 53 2.01 8.11 9.59
CA VAL A 53 2.03 9.09 8.49
C VAL A 53 0.93 10.14 8.72
N VAL A 54 -0.26 9.71 9.14
CA VAL A 54 -1.38 10.61 9.48
C VAL A 54 -1.03 11.51 10.67
N GLY A 55 -0.40 10.96 11.72
CA GLY A 55 0.02 11.72 12.88
C GLY A 55 1.10 12.76 12.57
N LEU A 56 2.08 12.41 11.72
CA LEU A 56 3.16 13.33 11.32
C LEU A 56 2.64 14.49 10.46
N GLN A 57 1.72 14.21 9.52
CA GLN A 57 1.09 15.24 8.68
C GLN A 57 0.34 16.27 9.54
N SER A 58 -0.43 15.78 10.53
CA SER A 58 -1.15 16.62 11.49
C SER A 58 -0.23 17.50 12.36
N LEU A 59 0.98 17.02 12.66
CA LEU A 59 1.98 17.79 13.40
C LEU A 59 2.67 18.85 12.52
N LEU A 60 2.92 18.54 11.24
CA LEU A 60 3.47 19.50 10.27
C LEU A 60 2.47 20.65 9.99
N ASP A 61 1.19 20.33 9.81
CA ASP A 61 0.12 21.31 9.61
C ASP A 61 -0.10 22.22 10.84
N ARG A 62 0.32 21.77 12.03
CA ARG A 62 0.22 22.52 13.29
C ARG A 62 1.41 23.42 13.59
N THR A 63 2.44 23.47 12.74
CA THR A 63 3.53 24.43 12.96
C THR A 63 2.97 25.86 12.90
N PRO A 64 3.04 26.64 14.01
CA PRO A 64 2.53 28.00 13.99
C PRO A 64 3.39 28.80 13.03
N GLN A 65 2.78 29.32 11.96
CA GLN A 65 3.41 30.33 11.13
C GLN A 65 3.78 31.49 12.04
N GLY A 66 5.08 31.67 12.28
CA GLY A 66 5.62 32.74 13.11
C GLY A 66 5.05 34.07 12.63
N ARG A 67 4.41 34.80 13.54
CA ARG A 67 4.01 36.19 13.30
C ARG A 67 5.30 37.02 13.22
N CYS A 68 5.58 37.56 12.03
CA CYS A 68 6.42 38.74 11.86
C CYS A 68 5.66 40.00 12.32
#